data_AF-A0A1D2RYM5-F1
#
_entry.id   AF-A0A1D2RYM5-F1
#
_cell.length_a   1.000
_cell.length_b   1.000
_cell.length_c   1.000
_cell.angle_alpha   90.00
_cell.angle_beta   90.00
_cell.angle_gamma   90.00
#
_symmetry.space_group_name_H-M   'P 1'
#
loop_
_entity.id
_entity.type
_entity.pdbx_description
1 polymer ?
#
loop_
_entity_poly.entity_id
_entity_poly.type
_entity_poly.pdbx_seq_one_letter_code
_entity_poly.pdbx_strand_id
1 'polypeptide(L)'
;DVEVVRNDEVGLPELQARLDAGDMERLVVSPGPCSPAEAGISVPAIAHFAGKLPILGVCLGHQAIGAVFGGRIVRAQELMHGKTSVITTTQTGVFAGLPRQFTVNRYHSLAIERASCPEVLEVTAWTDDGEIMGVRHKELDIEGVQFHPESILSEHGHALLRNFLERP
;
A
#
# COMPACT_ATOMS: atom_id res chain seq x y z
N ASP A 1 -0.06 16.18 -12.55
CA ASP A 1 0.92 15.29 -13.22
C ASP A 1 1.48 14.27 -12.23
N VAL A 2 2.18 13.24 -12.71
CA VAL A 2 2.80 12.21 -11.87
C VAL A 2 4.31 12.21 -12.13
N GLU A 3 5.11 12.32 -11.06
CA GLU A 3 6.56 12.15 -11.13
C GLU A 3 6.95 10.83 -10.48
N VAL A 4 7.74 10.03 -11.19
CA VAL A 4 8.23 8.73 -10.69
C VAL A 4 9.72 8.85 -10.41
N VAL A 5 10.09 8.61 -9.15
CA VAL A 5 11.48 8.63 -8.67
C VAL A 5 11.83 7.27 -8.09
N ARG A 6 13.10 6.86 -8.24
CA ARG A 6 13.58 5.62 -7.62
C ARG A 6 13.89 5.84 -6.14
N ASN A 7 13.65 4.82 -5.33
CA ASN A 7 13.80 4.86 -3.86
C ASN A 7 15.26 4.94 -3.37
N ASP A 8 16.24 4.82 -4.27
CA ASP A 8 17.68 4.93 -4.04
C ASP A 8 18.28 6.21 -4.65
N GLU A 9 17.52 6.94 -5.46
CA GLU A 9 17.97 8.14 -6.19
C GLU A 9 17.44 9.45 -5.58
N VAL A 10 16.57 9.38 -4.57
CA VAL A 10 15.96 10.54 -3.89
C VAL A 10 16.08 10.42 -2.38
N GLY A 11 16.26 11.56 -1.70
CA GLY A 11 16.35 11.63 -0.24
C GLY A 11 15.14 12.30 0.41
N LEU A 12 14.94 12.06 1.72
CA LEU A 12 13.89 12.72 2.50
C LEU A 12 13.95 14.27 2.45
N PRO A 13 15.14 14.92 2.52
CA PRO A 13 15.19 16.38 2.44
C PRO A 13 14.67 16.94 1.11
N GLU A 14 14.94 16.23 0.01
CA GLU A 14 14.45 16.62 -1.31
C GLU A 14 12.94 16.47 -1.41
N LEU A 15 12.39 15.33 -0.99
CA LEU A 15 10.94 15.12 -0.96
C LEU A 15 10.24 16.14 -0.04
N GLN A 16 10.85 16.49 1.09
CA GLN A 16 10.31 17.50 2.00
C GLN A 16 10.32 18.87 1.33
N ALA A 17 11.39 19.24 0.62
CA ALA A 17 11.44 20.51 -0.11
C ALA A 17 10.34 20.61 -1.19
N ARG A 18 10.03 19.50 -1.88
CA ARG A 18 8.93 19.45 -2.86
C ARG A 18 7.56 19.61 -2.20
N LEU A 19 7.35 18.96 -1.05
CA LEU A 19 6.13 19.16 -0.26
C LEU A 19 6.00 20.63 0.18
N ASP A 20 7.07 21.22 0.71
CA ASP A 20 7.09 22.61 1.19
C ASP A 20 6.86 23.63 0.06
N ALA A 21 7.32 23.31 -1.15
CA ALA A 21 7.10 24.10 -2.36
C ALA A 21 5.67 23.96 -2.93
N GLY A 22 4.89 22.98 -2.47
CA GLY A 22 3.57 22.66 -3.02
C GLY A 22 3.61 21.83 -4.30
N ASP A 23 4.76 21.28 -4.66
CA ASP A 23 4.95 20.46 -5.87
C ASP A 23 4.57 18.98 -5.64
N MET A 24 4.36 18.58 -4.39
CA MET A 24 3.97 17.21 -4.00
C MET A 24 2.78 17.23 -3.04
N GLU A 25 1.64 16.72 -3.49
CA GLU A 25 0.41 16.65 -2.70
C GLU A 25 0.11 15.25 -2.16
N ARG A 26 0.63 14.20 -2.79
CA ARG A 26 0.37 12.79 -2.48
C ARG A 26 1.62 11.96 -2.68
N LEU A 27 1.77 10.91 -1.87
CA LEU A 27 2.88 9.97 -1.96
C LEU A 27 2.38 8.58 -2.31
N VAL A 28 2.85 8.01 -3.41
CA VAL A 28 2.62 6.59 -3.75
C VAL A 28 3.93 5.84 -3.59
N VAL A 29 3.93 4.80 -2.76
CA VAL A 29 5.10 3.96 -2.51
C VAL A 29 4.85 2.60 -3.14
N SER A 30 5.54 2.31 -4.24
CA SER A 30 5.40 1.06 -5.00
C SER A 30 6.75 0.51 -5.50
N PRO A 31 7.75 0.27 -4.63
CA PRO A 31 9.07 -0.20 -5.05
C PRO A 31 9.03 -1.61 -5.68
N GLY A 32 9.97 -1.87 -6.60
CA GLY A 32 10.18 -3.15 -7.28
C GLY A 32 10.75 -4.25 -6.37
N PRO A 33 11.15 -5.41 -6.94
CA PRO A 33 11.34 -6.66 -6.20
C PRO A 33 12.53 -6.61 -5.22
N CYS A 34 12.26 -6.25 -3.96
CA CYS A 34 13.19 -6.24 -2.84
C CYS A 34 12.41 -6.52 -1.54
N SER A 35 13.08 -6.91 -0.45
CA SER A 35 12.43 -6.97 0.87
C SER A 35 12.21 -5.56 1.46
N PRO A 36 11.33 -5.36 2.46
CA PRO A 36 11.15 -4.04 3.09
C PRO A 36 12.45 -3.47 3.69
N ALA A 37 13.35 -4.35 4.12
CA ALA A 37 14.68 -3.98 4.64
C ALA A 37 15.61 -3.43 3.53
N GLU A 38 15.33 -3.76 2.28
CA GLU A 38 16.07 -3.35 1.09
C GLU A 38 15.32 -2.27 0.29
N ALA A 39 14.17 -1.79 0.78
CA ALA A 39 13.27 -0.87 0.08
C ALA A 39 13.78 0.59 0.05
N GLY A 40 15.07 0.83 0.28
CA GLY A 40 15.68 2.17 0.26
C GLY A 40 14.96 3.12 1.23
N ILE A 41 14.62 4.32 0.74
CA ILE A 41 13.95 5.33 1.57
C ILE A 41 12.45 5.04 1.82
N SER A 42 11.86 3.96 1.30
CA SER A 42 10.40 3.76 1.35
C SER A 42 9.83 3.73 2.77
N VAL A 43 10.44 2.95 3.68
CA VAL A 43 10.04 2.92 5.10
C VAL A 43 10.28 4.29 5.78
N PRO A 44 11.47 4.90 5.67
CA PRO A 44 11.70 6.25 6.18
C PRO A 44 10.74 7.30 5.63
N ALA A 45 10.38 7.24 4.34
CA ALA A 45 9.49 8.20 3.70
C ALA A 45 8.07 8.09 4.25
N ILE A 46 7.53 6.87 4.35
CA ILE A 46 6.21 6.66 4.95
C ILE A 46 6.19 7.19 6.39
N ALA A 47 7.21 6.87 7.19
CA ALA A 47 7.29 7.36 8.57
C ALA A 47 7.40 8.89 8.65
N HIS A 48 8.20 9.51 7.78
CA HIS A 48 8.45 10.96 7.77
C HIS A 48 7.24 11.77 7.29
N PHE A 49 6.46 11.23 6.36
CA PHE A 49 5.31 11.88 5.74
C PHE A 49 3.97 11.49 6.34
N ALA A 50 3.95 10.53 7.27
CA ALA A 50 2.75 10.15 8.00
C ALA A 50 2.12 11.38 8.68
N GLY A 51 0.85 11.65 8.35
CA GLY A 51 0.11 12.82 8.87
C GLY A 51 0.44 14.15 8.22
N LYS A 52 1.30 14.19 7.20
CA LYS A 52 1.61 15.41 6.42
C LYS A 52 0.89 15.46 5.08
N LEU A 53 0.73 14.31 4.42
CA LEU A 53 0.01 14.18 3.16
C LEU A 53 -0.57 12.75 3.01
N PRO A 54 -1.52 12.54 2.09
CA PRO A 54 -2.03 11.22 1.74
C PRO A 54 -0.96 10.28 1.21
N ILE A 55 -0.95 9.03 1.71
CA ILE A 55 0.00 7.98 1.33
C ILE A 55 -0.74 6.73 0.84
N LEU A 56 -0.36 6.23 -0.34
CA LEU A 56 -0.76 4.92 -0.84
C LEU A 56 0.44 3.98 -0.97
N GLY A 57 0.44 2.89 -0.23
CA GLY A 57 1.42 1.81 -0.37
C GLY A 57 0.91 0.69 -1.27
N VAL A 58 1.65 0.34 -2.32
CA VAL A 58 1.31 -0.76 -3.22
C VAL A 58 2.36 -1.87 -3.08
N CYS A 59 1.90 -3.12 -2.92
CA CYS A 59 2.75 -4.31 -2.80
C CYS A 59 3.80 -4.17 -1.68
N LEU A 60 5.06 -3.87 -2.02
CA LEU A 60 6.11 -3.63 -1.04
C LEU A 60 5.85 -2.36 -0.21
N GLY A 61 5.17 -1.34 -0.77
CA GLY A 61 4.74 -0.17 -0.01
C GLY A 61 3.67 -0.50 1.04
N HIS A 62 2.76 -1.43 0.75
CA HIS A 62 1.80 -1.94 1.74
C HIS A 62 2.52 -2.63 2.90
N GLN A 63 3.52 -3.45 2.60
CA GLN A 63 4.36 -4.10 3.62
C GLN A 63 5.16 -3.07 4.42
N ALA A 64 5.69 -2.03 3.77
CA ALA A 64 6.40 -0.94 4.43
C ALA A 64 5.49 -0.18 5.39
N ILE A 65 4.22 0.08 5.04
CA ILE A 65 3.22 0.64 5.96
C ILE A 65 3.06 -0.26 7.18
N GLY A 66 2.86 -1.57 6.98
CA GLY A 66 2.78 -2.54 8.07
C GLY A 66 3.99 -2.46 9.00
N ALA A 67 5.20 -2.43 8.44
CA ALA A 67 6.45 -2.36 9.20
C ALA A 67 6.62 -1.03 9.96
N VAL A 68 6.29 0.11 9.36
CA VAL A 68 6.38 1.44 9.99
C VAL A 68 5.54 1.51 11.26
N PHE A 69 4.35 0.91 11.24
CA PHE A 69 3.45 0.92 12.39
C PHE A 69 3.62 -0.28 13.34
N GLY A 70 4.69 -1.08 13.17
CA GLY A 70 5.07 -2.15 14.10
C GLY A 70 4.55 -3.55 13.77
N GLY A 71 3.91 -3.73 12.62
CA GLY A 71 3.51 -5.05 12.12
C GLY A 71 4.69 -5.88 11.64
N ARG A 72 4.63 -7.20 11.85
CA ARG A 72 5.66 -8.11 11.32
C ARG A 72 5.38 -8.46 9.86
N ILE A 73 6.43 -8.45 9.06
CA ILE A 73 6.37 -8.91 7.67
C ILE A 73 6.89 -10.34 7.60
N VAL A 74 6.00 -11.26 7.25
CA VAL A 74 6.27 -12.70 7.20
C VAL A 74 6.13 -13.21 5.78
N ARG A 75 6.62 -14.42 5.51
CA ARG A 75 6.35 -15.09 4.23
C ARG A 75 4.85 -15.30 4.06
N ALA A 76 4.36 -15.05 2.85
CA ALA A 76 2.99 -15.38 2.47
C ALA A 76 2.72 -16.87 2.71
N GLN A 77 1.50 -17.20 3.14
CA GLN A 77 1.13 -18.58 3.51
C GLN A 77 1.22 -19.54 2.32
N GLU A 78 0.95 -19.04 1.11
CA GLU A 78 1.12 -19.75 -0.15
C GLU A 78 2.01 -18.96 -1.10
N LEU A 79 2.90 -19.66 -1.82
CA LEU A 79 3.67 -19.09 -2.93
C LEU A 79 2.72 -18.87 -4.12
N MET A 80 2.07 -17.72 -4.15
CA MET A 80 1.19 -17.30 -5.23
C MET A 80 1.98 -16.55 -6.30
N HIS A 81 2.54 -17.26 -7.27
CA HIS A 81 3.14 -16.65 -8.47
C HIS A 81 2.13 -16.65 -9.62
N GLY A 82 1.51 -15.49 -9.89
CA GLY A 82 0.64 -15.29 -11.06
C GLY A 82 -0.71 -16.02 -10.97
N LYS A 83 -1.17 -16.28 -9.75
CA LYS A 83 -2.52 -16.82 -9.50
C LYS A 83 -3.46 -15.68 -9.13
N THR A 84 -4.68 -15.77 -9.64
CA THR A 84 -5.76 -14.90 -9.22
C THR A 84 -6.29 -15.35 -7.86
N SER A 85 -6.76 -14.39 -7.08
CA SER A 85 -7.45 -14.64 -5.82
C SER A 85 -8.62 -13.68 -5.68
N VAL A 86 -9.71 -14.18 -5.12
CA VAL A 86 -10.83 -13.32 -4.72
C VAL A 86 -10.46 -12.71 -3.39
N ILE A 87 -10.58 -11.38 -3.31
CA ILE A 87 -10.47 -10.65 -2.05
C ILE A 87 -11.84 -10.21 -1.58
N THR A 88 -12.05 -10.19 -0.27
CA THR A 88 -13.18 -9.54 0.38
C THR A 88 -12.71 -8.21 0.96
N THR A 89 -13.49 -7.15 0.78
CA THR A 89 -13.16 -5.80 1.25
C THR A 89 -14.23 -5.25 2.18
N THR A 90 -13.88 -4.24 2.96
CA THR A 90 -14.82 -3.43 3.74
C THR A 90 -15.56 -2.39 2.90
N GLN A 91 -15.21 -2.24 1.61
CA GLN A 91 -15.75 -1.20 0.71
C GLN A 91 -15.57 0.23 1.23
N THR A 92 -14.54 0.44 2.06
CA THR A 92 -14.16 1.74 2.62
C THR A 92 -12.82 2.20 2.09
N GLY A 93 -12.51 3.49 2.25
CA GLY A 93 -11.22 4.04 1.83
C GLY A 93 -11.01 3.92 0.33
N VAL A 94 -9.87 3.42 -0.11
CA VAL A 94 -9.59 3.19 -1.54
C VAL A 94 -10.53 2.15 -2.18
N PHE A 95 -11.24 1.35 -1.38
CA PHE A 95 -12.25 0.39 -1.86
C PHE A 95 -13.67 0.96 -1.97
N ALA A 96 -13.86 2.27 -1.71
CA ALA A 96 -15.18 2.90 -1.77
C ALA A 96 -15.85 2.71 -3.14
N GLY A 97 -17.13 2.33 -3.13
CA GLY A 97 -17.91 2.12 -4.36
C GLY A 97 -17.48 0.90 -5.20
N LEU A 98 -16.49 0.10 -4.75
CA LEU A 98 -16.11 -1.14 -5.41
C LEU A 98 -16.95 -2.32 -4.91
N PRO A 99 -17.07 -3.42 -5.66
CA PRO A 99 -17.71 -4.63 -5.17
C PRO A 99 -17.06 -5.14 -3.89
N ARG A 100 -17.87 -5.74 -3.02
CA ARG A 100 -17.38 -6.36 -1.78
C ARG A 100 -16.35 -7.46 -2.06
N GLN A 101 -16.52 -8.18 -3.16
CA GLN A 101 -15.61 -9.23 -3.61
C GLN A 101 -15.25 -9.04 -5.07
N PHE A 102 -13.96 -9.13 -5.39
CA PHE A 102 -13.46 -9.10 -6.76
C PHE A 102 -12.10 -9.80 -6.87
N THR A 103 -11.69 -10.07 -8.10
CA THR A 103 -10.49 -10.83 -8.41
C THR A 103 -9.29 -9.91 -8.55
N VAL A 104 -8.20 -10.24 -7.85
CA VAL A 104 -6.90 -9.58 -7.99
C VAL A 104 -5.82 -10.61 -8.29
N ASN A 105 -4.70 -10.14 -8.82
CA ASN A 105 -3.55 -10.98 -9.08
C ASN A 105 -2.53 -10.90 -7.94
N ARG A 106 -2.07 -12.05 -7.46
CA ARG A 106 -1.07 -12.16 -6.38
C ARG A 106 0.30 -12.50 -6.96
N TYR A 107 1.29 -11.70 -6.55
CA TYR A 107 2.70 -11.83 -6.97
C TYR A 107 3.69 -11.69 -5.81
N HIS A 108 3.21 -11.63 -4.57
CA HIS A 108 4.03 -11.27 -3.42
C HIS A 108 4.47 -12.52 -2.63
N SER A 109 5.70 -12.50 -2.14
CA SER A 109 6.30 -13.55 -1.31
C SER A 109 6.22 -13.24 0.19
N LEU A 110 5.87 -12.00 0.52
CA LEU A 110 5.76 -11.46 1.87
C LEU A 110 4.37 -10.84 2.07
N ALA A 111 3.91 -10.80 3.32
CA ALA A 111 2.66 -10.17 3.71
C ALA A 111 2.75 -9.64 5.15
N ILE A 112 1.86 -8.70 5.49
CA ILE A 112 1.67 -8.29 6.89
C ILE A 112 1.07 -9.46 7.66
N GLU A 113 1.73 -9.88 8.74
CA GLU A 113 1.23 -10.95 9.57
C GLU A 113 0.01 -10.48 10.37
N ARG A 114 -1.14 -11.11 10.13
CA ARG A 114 -2.41 -10.74 10.75
C ARG A 114 -2.39 -10.70 12.29
N ALA A 115 -1.67 -11.63 12.93
CA ALA A 115 -1.56 -11.71 14.38
C ALA A 115 -0.75 -10.57 15.01
N SER A 116 0.10 -9.89 14.23
CA SER A 116 0.87 -8.73 14.67
C SER A 116 0.44 -7.44 13.99
N CYS A 117 -0.67 -7.44 13.24
CA CYS A 117 -1.18 -6.23 12.62
C CYS A 117 -1.51 -5.21 13.72
N PRO A 118 -0.86 -4.04 13.73
CA PRO A 118 -0.95 -3.10 14.83
C PRO A 118 -2.33 -2.48 14.91
N GLU A 119 -2.79 -2.15 16.12
CA GLU A 119 -4.16 -1.63 16.33
C GLU A 119 -4.42 -0.30 15.61
N VAL A 120 -3.39 0.47 15.26
CA VAL A 120 -3.53 1.71 14.48
C VAL A 120 -3.91 1.46 13.01
N LEU A 121 -3.71 0.24 12.51
CA LEU A 121 -4.10 -0.20 11.18
C LEU A 121 -5.39 -1.02 11.24
N GLU A 122 -6.39 -0.60 10.48
CA GLU A 122 -7.59 -1.38 10.19
C GLU A 122 -7.35 -2.23 8.93
N VAL A 123 -7.72 -3.51 8.98
CA VAL A 123 -7.68 -4.41 7.81
C VAL A 123 -8.90 -4.14 6.94
N THR A 124 -8.68 -3.66 5.72
CA THR A 124 -9.73 -3.25 4.78
C THR A 124 -9.95 -4.22 3.63
N ALA A 125 -9.02 -5.15 3.40
CA ALA A 125 -9.22 -6.26 2.48
C ALA A 125 -8.45 -7.51 2.90
N TRP A 126 -8.97 -8.69 2.57
CA TRP A 126 -8.36 -9.99 2.86
C TRP A 126 -8.80 -11.09 1.88
N THR A 127 -8.02 -12.16 1.77
CA THR A 127 -8.38 -13.42 1.08
C THR A 127 -9.01 -14.44 2.03
N ASP A 128 -9.57 -15.53 1.49
CA ASP A 128 -10.22 -16.59 2.27
C ASP A 128 -9.26 -17.34 3.22
N ASP A 129 -7.97 -17.42 2.88
CA ASP A 129 -6.90 -17.92 3.75
C ASP A 129 -6.55 -16.96 4.91
N GLY A 130 -7.20 -15.80 4.95
CA GLY A 130 -7.05 -14.80 6.00
C GLY A 130 -5.87 -13.85 5.79
N GLU A 131 -5.17 -13.92 4.65
CA GLU A 131 -4.09 -12.98 4.36
C GLU A 131 -4.59 -11.54 4.19
N ILE A 132 -3.82 -10.58 4.69
CA ILE A 132 -4.15 -9.15 4.59
C ILE A 132 -3.83 -8.66 3.18
N MET A 133 -4.84 -8.12 2.51
CA MET A 133 -4.75 -7.58 1.16
C MET A 133 -4.92 -6.06 1.10
N GLY A 134 -5.41 -5.47 2.19
CA GLY A 134 -5.64 -4.04 2.32
C GLY A 134 -5.57 -3.60 3.78
N VAL A 135 -4.94 -2.47 4.03
CA VAL A 135 -4.94 -1.80 5.34
C VAL A 135 -5.20 -0.30 5.19
N ARG A 136 -5.72 0.30 6.26
CA ARG A 136 -5.91 1.74 6.40
C ARG A 136 -5.51 2.18 7.81
N HIS A 137 -4.80 3.29 7.94
CA HIS A 137 -4.55 3.90 9.25
C HIS A 137 -5.85 4.52 9.79
N LYS A 138 -6.15 4.29 11.08
CA LYS A 138 -7.42 4.73 11.69
C LYS A 138 -7.58 6.26 11.73
N GLU A 139 -6.47 6.97 11.87
CA GLU A 139 -6.45 8.43 12.08
C GLU A 139 -5.73 9.23 10.99
N LEU A 140 -4.95 8.57 10.12
CA LEU A 140 -4.11 9.23 9.12
C LEU A 140 -4.57 8.81 7.74
N ASP A 141 -4.34 9.66 6.73
CA ASP A 141 -4.69 9.31 5.34
C ASP A 141 -3.61 8.40 4.70
N ILE A 142 -3.48 7.21 5.26
CA ILE A 142 -2.48 6.22 4.86
C ILE A 142 -3.20 4.91 4.58
N GLU A 143 -3.08 4.41 3.36
CA GLU A 143 -3.65 3.13 2.95
C GLU A 143 -2.64 2.29 2.20
N GLY A 144 -2.77 0.97 2.31
CA GLY A 144 -1.90 0.04 1.63
C GLY A 144 -2.69 -1.08 0.99
N VAL A 145 -2.34 -1.47 -0.23
CA VAL A 145 -2.90 -2.62 -0.94
C VAL A 145 -1.79 -3.60 -1.33
N GLN A 146 -1.99 -4.89 -1.09
CA GLN A 146 -0.96 -5.92 -1.31
C GLN A 146 -0.84 -6.32 -2.79
N PHE A 147 -1.89 -6.14 -3.57
CA PHE A 147 -1.93 -6.40 -5.00
C PHE A 147 -1.57 -5.15 -5.81
N HIS A 148 -1.34 -5.32 -7.11
CA HIS A 148 -1.00 -4.23 -8.04
C HIS A 148 -2.28 -3.71 -8.72
N PRO A 149 -2.90 -2.61 -8.25
CA PRO A 149 -4.10 -2.02 -8.88
C PRO A 149 -3.81 -1.47 -10.29
N GLU A 150 -2.56 -1.19 -10.62
CA GLU A 150 -2.12 -0.76 -11.95
C GLU A 150 -2.09 -1.90 -12.98
N SER A 151 -2.14 -3.16 -12.53
CA SER A 151 -2.13 -4.30 -13.44
C SER A 151 -3.45 -4.40 -14.21
N ILE A 152 -3.37 -4.60 -15.53
CA ILE A 152 -4.53 -4.85 -16.41
C ILE A 152 -5.39 -6.02 -15.91
N LEU A 153 -4.78 -6.96 -15.18
CA LEU A 153 -5.43 -8.17 -14.67
C LEU A 153 -6.13 -7.96 -13.32
N SER A 154 -6.01 -6.79 -12.70
CA SER A 154 -6.70 -6.46 -11.46
C SER A 154 -8.05 -5.80 -11.76
N GLU A 155 -9.14 -6.42 -11.33
CA GLU A 155 -10.46 -5.82 -11.48
C GLU A 155 -10.54 -4.52 -10.66
N HIS A 156 -11.16 -3.48 -11.22
CA HIS A 156 -11.40 -2.18 -10.57
C HIS A 156 -10.17 -1.36 -10.16
N GLY A 157 -8.96 -1.70 -10.62
CA GLY A 157 -7.73 -0.99 -10.30
C GLY A 157 -7.77 0.54 -10.54
N HIS A 158 -8.28 0.97 -11.70
CA HIS A 158 -8.45 2.40 -12.00
C HIS A 158 -9.43 3.12 -11.06
N ALA A 159 -10.49 2.44 -10.61
CA ALA A 159 -11.45 3.02 -9.68
C ALA A 159 -10.85 3.14 -8.27
N LEU A 160 -10.03 2.16 -7.86
CA LEU A 160 -9.27 2.22 -6.61
C LEU A 160 -8.29 3.42 -6.60
N LEU A 161 -7.52 3.59 -7.66
CA LEU A 161 -6.58 4.72 -7.79
C LEU A 161 -7.33 6.06 -7.81
N ARG A 162 -8.47 6.13 -8.51
CA ARG A 162 -9.35 7.31 -8.48
C ARG A 162 -9.80 7.65 -7.07
N ASN A 163 -10.25 6.67 -6.29
CA ASN A 163 -10.65 6.90 -4.90
C ASN A 163 -9.51 7.50 -4.05
N PHE A 164 -8.26 7.08 -4.30
CA PHE A 164 -7.11 7.68 -3.62
C PHE A 164 -6.86 9.14 -4.03
N LEU A 165 -7.02 9.46 -5.32
CA LEU A 165 -6.78 10.81 -5.86
C LEU A 165 -7.90 11.81 -5.52
N GLU A 166 -9.15 11.35 -5.44
CA GLU A 166 -10.32 12.20 -5.19
C GLU A 166 -10.58 12.45 -3.70
N ARG A 167 -9.86 11.78 -2.80
CA ARG A 167 -9.99 12.00 -1.35
C ARG A 167 -9.35 13.32 -0.93
N PRO A 168 -10.02 14.11 -0.08
CA PRO A 168 -9.51 15.40 0.38
C PRO A 168 -8.18 15.26 1.12
#